data_AF-A0A1A8D1K3-F1
#
_entry.id   AF-A0A1A8D1K3-F1
#
_cell.length_a   1.000
_cell.length_b   1.000
_cell.length_c   1.000
_cell.angle_alpha   90.00
_cell.angle_beta   90.00
_cell.angle_gamma   90.00
#
_symmetry.space_group_name_H-M   'P 1'
#
loop_
_entity.id
_entity.type
_entity.pdbx_description
1 polymer ?
#
loop_
_entity_poly.entity_id
_entity_poly.type
_entity_poly.pdbx_seq_one_letter_code
_entity_poly.pdbx_strand_id
1 'polypeptide(L)'
;MCIIVLTIIFLTHFSVKMLTLVSGSIHVFVLFLPQDVFLICFSLVSPASFENVRAKWYPEVRHHCPKTPIILVGTKLDLRDDKDTIEKLKEKKLSPIIYPQSLALAKEIGAVKYLECSALTQRGLKTVFDEAIRAVLCPQPANKPSRRKCNIL
;
A
#
# COMPACT_ATOMS: atom_id res chain seq x y z
N MET A 1 1.82 14.68 18.88
CA MET A 1 0.49 14.70 18.21
C MET A 1 0.65 15.41 16.88
N CYS A 2 0.91 14.69 15.79
CA CYS A 2 1.03 15.31 14.46
C CYS A 2 -0.15 14.84 13.60
N ILE A 3 -1.18 15.67 13.65
CA ILE A 3 -2.17 15.89 12.61
C ILE A 3 -1.41 16.07 11.30
N ILE A 4 -1.62 15.19 10.31
CA ILE A 4 -1.29 15.50 8.91
C ILE A 4 -2.55 15.27 8.10
N VAL A 5 -3.58 16.03 8.46
CA VAL A 5 -4.60 16.48 7.52
C VAL A 5 -3.90 17.48 6.61
N LEU A 6 -3.23 17.02 5.56
CA LEU A 6 -2.75 17.94 4.52
C LEU A 6 -3.92 18.21 3.57
N THR A 7 -4.76 19.13 3.99
CA THR A 7 -5.72 19.87 3.16
C THR A 7 -5.06 20.28 1.84
N ILE A 8 -5.53 19.66 0.76
CA ILE A 8 -5.84 20.26 -0.55
C ILE A 8 -5.08 21.57 -0.82
N ILE A 9 -4.07 21.53 -1.69
CA ILE A 9 -3.69 22.70 -2.49
C ILE A 9 -4.02 22.38 -3.95
N PHE A 10 -5.24 22.78 -4.33
CA PHE A 10 -5.60 23.21 -5.67
C PHE A 10 -4.54 24.22 -6.12
N LEU A 11 -3.73 23.87 -7.12
CA LEU A 11 -3.03 24.82 -8.00
C LEU A 11 -2.60 24.05 -9.25
N THR A 12 -3.41 24.25 -10.29
CA THR A 12 -3.09 24.35 -11.72
C THR A 12 -2.08 23.36 -12.31
N HIS A 13 -2.61 22.58 -13.26
CA HIS A 13 -1.94 22.00 -14.42
C HIS A 13 -0.88 20.91 -14.13
N PHE A 14 -1.31 19.65 -14.30
CA PHE A 14 -0.48 18.49 -14.63
C PHE A 14 0.87 18.41 -13.91
N SER A 15 0.89 17.83 -12.71
CA SER A 15 2.15 17.32 -12.13
C SER A 15 1.88 16.23 -11.11
N VAL A 16 2.49 15.07 -11.33
CA VAL A 16 2.60 13.96 -10.38
C VAL A 16 3.25 14.52 -9.11
N LYS A 17 2.47 14.80 -8.07
CA LYS A 17 2.99 15.31 -6.78
C LYS A 17 3.36 14.14 -5.89
N MET A 18 4.65 13.84 -5.82
CA MET A 18 5.24 12.88 -4.88
C MET A 18 5.32 13.54 -3.49
N LEU A 19 4.34 13.28 -2.61
CA LEU A 19 4.42 13.76 -1.23
C LEU A 19 5.24 12.78 -0.39
N THR A 20 6.51 13.09 -0.15
CA THR A 20 7.35 12.33 0.78
C THR A 20 6.99 12.73 2.21
N LEU A 21 6.26 11.88 2.94
CA LEU A 21 6.11 12.01 4.39
C LEU A 21 7.43 11.62 5.06
N VAL A 22 8.30 12.61 5.29
CA VAL A 22 9.51 12.43 6.09
C VAL A 22 9.12 12.40 7.57
N SER A 23 8.78 11.22 8.07
CA SER A 23 8.96 10.91 9.49
C SER A 23 9.41 9.46 9.64
N GLY A 24 10.74 9.30 9.70
CA GLY A 24 11.39 8.23 10.44
C GLY A 24 11.58 6.86 9.77
N SER A 25 10.64 6.28 9.00
CA SER A 25 10.87 4.95 8.35
C SER A 25 9.78 4.44 7.39
N ILE A 26 8.74 5.22 7.08
CA ILE A 26 7.60 4.73 6.29
C ILE A 26 7.39 5.64 5.08
N HIS A 27 7.80 5.18 3.89
CA HIS A 27 7.53 5.88 2.64
C HIS A 27 6.09 5.59 2.20
N VAL A 28 5.14 6.46 2.55
CA VAL A 28 3.78 6.42 1.99
C VAL A 28 3.79 7.20 0.67
N PHE A 29 3.67 6.49 -0.45
CA PHE A 29 3.55 7.11 -1.77
C PHE A 29 2.06 7.38 -2.03
N VAL A 30 1.65 8.63 -2.25
CA VAL A 30 0.27 8.94 -2.67
C VAL A 30 0.31 9.45 -4.11
N LEU A 31 -0.31 8.72 -5.04
CA LEU A 31 -0.45 9.11 -6.44
C LEU A 31 -1.81 9.79 -6.63
N PHE A 32 -1.81 11.10 -6.84
CA PHE A 32 -3.03 11.84 -7.21
C PHE A 32 -3.21 11.79 -8.73
N LEU A 33 -4.11 10.94 -9.20
CA LEU A 33 -4.66 10.99 -10.56
C LEU A 33 -5.98 11.78 -10.52
N PRO A 34 -6.53 12.25 -11.66
CA PRO A 34 -7.80 13.01 -11.68
C PRO A 34 -9.02 12.25 -11.13
N GLN A 35 -8.88 10.96 -10.84
CA GLN A 35 -9.68 10.26 -9.83
C GLN A 35 -8.74 9.77 -8.72
N ASP A 36 -9.15 9.92 -7.48
CA ASP A 36 -8.31 9.63 -6.32
C ASP A 36 -8.11 8.11 -6.17
N VAL A 37 -6.88 7.67 -5.96
CA VAL A 37 -6.55 6.32 -5.48
C VAL A 37 -5.52 6.46 -4.37
N PHE A 38 -5.72 5.78 -3.25
CA PHE A 38 -4.76 5.81 -2.14
C PHE A 38 -3.86 4.60 -2.19
N LEU A 39 -2.56 4.81 -2.12
CA LEU A 39 -1.59 3.76 -1.86
C LEU A 39 -1.17 3.87 -0.40
N ILE A 40 -1.40 2.82 0.37
CA ILE A 40 -0.91 2.71 1.73
C ILE A 40 0.30 1.81 1.72
N CYS A 41 1.45 2.34 2.12
CA CYS A 41 2.70 1.61 2.08
C CYS A 41 3.21 1.28 3.49
N PHE A 42 3.82 0.11 3.64
CA PHE A 42 4.57 -0.26 4.84
C PHE A 42 5.89 -0.92 4.43
N SER A 43 6.83 -1.05 5.35
CA SER A 43 8.12 -1.70 5.11
C SER A 43 8.06 -3.16 5.55
N LEU A 44 8.42 -4.10 4.66
CA LEU A 44 8.42 -5.53 4.95
C LEU A 44 9.35 -5.91 6.12
N VAL A 45 10.38 -5.11 6.35
CA VAL A 45 11.35 -5.29 7.46
C VAL A 45 11.06 -4.39 8.67
N SER A 46 9.86 -3.81 8.76
CA SER A 46 9.47 -2.99 9.91
C SER A 46 8.05 -3.37 10.36
N PRO A 47 7.90 -4.33 11.29
CA PRO A 47 6.59 -4.73 11.79
C PRO A 47 5.78 -3.59 12.41
N ALA A 48 6.44 -2.63 13.05
CA ALA A 48 5.77 -1.42 13.56
C ALA A 48 5.08 -0.62 12.43
N SER A 49 5.68 -0.54 11.24
CA SER A 49 5.06 0.13 10.10
C SER A 49 3.83 -0.60 9.58
N PHE A 50 3.81 -1.94 9.69
CA PHE A 50 2.68 -2.78 9.31
C PHE A 50 1.49 -2.56 10.26
N GLU A 51 1.73 -2.56 11.57
CA GLU A 51 0.68 -2.29 12.57
C GLU A 51 0.08 -0.87 12.43
N ASN A 52 0.91 0.11 12.10
CA ASN A 52 0.47 1.49 11.88
C ASN A 52 -0.54 1.62 10.73
N VAL A 53 -0.53 0.71 9.75
CA VAL A 53 -1.54 0.70 8.67
C VAL A 53 -2.93 0.53 9.27
N ARG A 54 -3.11 -0.47 10.13
CA ARG A 54 -4.40 -0.77 10.75
C ARG A 54 -4.78 0.27 11.80
N ALA A 55 -3.81 0.67 12.63
CA ALA A 55 -4.06 1.53 13.78
C ALA A 55 -4.27 3.00 13.42
N LYS A 56 -3.66 3.49 12.33
CA LYS A 56 -3.63 4.92 12.00
C LYS A 56 -4.03 5.20 10.55
N TRP A 57 -3.27 4.67 9.59
CA TRP A 57 -3.38 5.14 8.21
C TRP A 57 -4.70 4.77 7.56
N TYR A 58 -5.18 3.54 7.77
CA TYR A 58 -6.46 3.11 7.22
C TYR A 58 -7.64 3.92 7.78
N PRO A 59 -7.81 4.08 9.12
CA PRO A 59 -8.85 4.94 9.69
C PRO A 59 -8.79 6.38 9.17
N GLU A 60 -7.59 6.97 9.09
CA GLU A 60 -7.40 8.35 8.65
C GLU A 60 -7.81 8.55 7.19
N VAL A 61 -7.41 7.64 6.29
CA VAL A 61 -7.82 7.66 4.87
C VAL A 61 -9.32 7.46 4.71
N ARG A 62 -9.91 6.48 5.43
CA ARG A 62 -11.35 6.22 5.33
C ARG A 62 -12.21 7.35 5.89
N HIS A 63 -11.72 8.05 6.91
CA HIS A 63 -12.42 9.21 7.47
C HIS A 63 -12.55 10.35 6.45
N HIS A 64 -11.44 10.69 5.76
CA HIS A 64 -11.44 11.79 4.78
C HIS A 64 -12.02 11.37 3.42
N CYS A 65 -11.79 10.13 3.02
CA CYS A 65 -12.09 9.63 1.67
C CYS A 65 -12.72 8.22 1.73
N PRO A 66 -13.99 8.10 2.18
CA PRO A 66 -14.60 6.80 2.48
C PRO A 66 -14.76 5.89 1.26
N LYS A 67 -14.99 6.47 0.07
CA LYS A 67 -15.31 5.73 -1.17
C LYS A 67 -14.09 5.46 -2.06
N THR A 68 -12.93 6.02 -1.70
CA THR A 68 -11.76 5.97 -2.56
C THR A 68 -11.11 4.57 -2.51
N PRO A 69 -10.71 4.00 -3.64
CA PRO A 69 -10.01 2.71 -3.67
C PRO A 69 -8.64 2.83 -2.99
N ILE A 70 -8.27 1.76 -2.28
CA ILE A 70 -7.00 1.66 -1.55
C ILE A 70 -6.18 0.49 -2.11
N ILE A 71 -4.91 0.71 -2.40
CA ILE A 71 -3.93 -0.33 -2.73
C ILE A 71 -2.95 -0.42 -1.56
N LEU A 72 -2.76 -1.63 -1.03
CA LEU A 72 -1.76 -1.88 0.01
C LEU A 72 -0.43 -2.26 -0.66
N VAL A 73 0.68 -1.65 -0.22
CA VAL A 73 2.01 -1.88 -0.81
C VAL A 73 3.03 -2.24 0.26
N GLY A 74 3.65 -3.42 0.15
CA GLY A 74 4.82 -3.80 0.92
C GLY A 74 6.10 -3.32 0.25
N THR A 75 6.86 -2.46 0.91
CA THR A 75 8.11 -1.88 0.39
C THR A 75 9.34 -2.59 0.95
N LYS A 76 10.50 -2.34 0.32
CA LYS A 76 11.81 -2.93 0.69
C LYS A 76 11.83 -4.45 0.55
N LEU A 77 11.22 -4.97 -0.52
CA LEU A 77 11.19 -6.39 -0.83
C LEU A 77 12.58 -7.04 -0.90
N ASP A 78 13.58 -6.28 -1.34
CA ASP A 78 14.99 -6.67 -1.37
C ASP A 78 15.55 -7.06 0.01
N LEU A 79 15.04 -6.46 1.08
CA LEU A 79 15.53 -6.70 2.44
C LEU A 79 14.86 -7.91 3.12
N ARG A 80 13.86 -8.54 2.49
CA ARG A 80 13.17 -9.70 3.07
C ARG A 80 14.12 -10.90 3.25
N ASP A 81 15.02 -11.09 2.31
CA ASP A 81 15.99 -12.19 2.27
C ASP A 81 17.42 -11.74 2.62
N ASP A 82 17.58 -10.47 3.00
CA ASP A 82 18.88 -9.90 3.38
C ASP A 82 19.31 -10.37 4.78
N LYS A 83 20.48 -11.03 4.85
CA LYS A 83 20.96 -11.68 6.08
C LYS A 83 21.17 -10.68 7.21
N ASP A 84 21.81 -9.54 6.92
CA ASP A 84 22.10 -8.51 7.91
C ASP A 84 20.82 -7.90 8.48
N THR A 85 19.82 -7.69 7.63
CA THR A 85 18.52 -7.18 8.06
C THR A 85 17.75 -8.20 8.90
N ILE A 86 17.80 -9.48 8.51
CA ILE A 86 17.18 -10.57 9.29
C ILE A 86 17.83 -10.68 10.67
N GLU A 87 19.15 -10.61 10.76
CA GLU A 87 19.89 -10.68 12.02
C GLU A 87 19.53 -9.52 12.97
N LYS A 88 19.55 -8.28 12.45
CA LYS A 88 19.10 -7.09 13.20
C LYS A 88 17.66 -7.17 13.69
N LEU A 89 16.77 -7.81 12.91
CA LEU A 89 15.39 -8.04 13.34
C LEU A 89 15.33 -9.10 14.45
N LYS A 90 16.10 -10.18 14.34
CA LYS A 90 16.18 -11.23 15.36
C LYS A 90 16.71 -10.70 16.69
N GLU A 91 17.70 -9.82 16.69
CA GLU A 91 18.19 -9.14 17.91
C GLU A 91 17.05 -8.41 18.65
N LYS A 92 16.11 -7.84 17.88
CA LYS A 92 14.92 -7.16 18.39
C LYS A 92 13.73 -8.11 18.62
N LYS A 93 13.92 -9.42 18.47
CA LYS A 93 12.88 -10.46 18.53
C LYS A 93 11.74 -10.26 17.52
N LEU A 94 12.07 -9.70 16.36
CA LEU A 94 11.16 -9.45 15.25
C LEU A 94 11.53 -10.30 14.04
N SER A 95 10.58 -10.44 13.12
CA SER A 95 10.80 -11.07 11.82
C SER A 95 10.24 -10.19 10.69
N PRO A 96 10.74 -10.34 9.46
CA PRO A 96 10.13 -9.72 8.30
C PRO A 96 8.67 -10.15 8.13
N ILE A 97 7.84 -9.24 7.63
CA ILE A 97 6.43 -9.49 7.34
C ILE A 97 6.32 -10.45 6.15
N ILE A 98 5.56 -11.53 6.36
CA ILE A 98 5.32 -12.54 5.33
C ILE A 98 4.14 -12.15 4.43
N TYR A 99 4.14 -12.68 3.21
CA TYR A 99 3.10 -12.40 2.21
C TYR A 99 1.67 -12.70 2.72
N PRO A 100 1.38 -13.83 3.40
CA PRO A 100 0.03 -14.12 3.90
C PRO A 100 -0.50 -13.14 4.95
N GLN A 101 0.37 -12.59 5.82
CA GLN A 101 -0.01 -11.58 6.81
C GLN A 101 -0.50 -10.31 6.10
N SER A 102 0.23 -9.89 5.08
CA SER A 102 -0.08 -8.69 4.30
C SER A 102 -1.36 -8.85 3.48
N LEU A 103 -1.60 -10.04 2.94
CA LEU A 103 -2.88 -10.36 2.30
C LEU A 103 -4.06 -10.30 3.26
N ALA A 104 -3.89 -10.81 4.49
CA ALA A 104 -4.93 -10.74 5.51
C ALA A 104 -5.27 -9.28 5.85
N LEU A 105 -4.24 -8.44 6.05
CA LEU A 105 -4.42 -7.01 6.29
C LEU A 105 -5.10 -6.31 5.09
N ALA A 106 -4.68 -6.61 3.86
CA ALA A 106 -5.28 -6.05 2.65
C ALA A 106 -6.78 -6.36 2.57
N LYS A 107 -7.17 -7.60 2.93
CA LYS A 107 -8.57 -8.00 3.00
C LYS A 107 -9.31 -7.28 4.12
N GLU A 108 -8.69 -7.14 5.29
CA GLU A 108 -9.27 -6.46 6.44
C GLU A 108 -9.61 -4.98 6.14
N ILE A 109 -8.69 -4.26 5.49
CA ILE A 109 -8.88 -2.84 5.15
C ILE A 109 -9.69 -2.61 3.86
N GLY A 110 -10.15 -3.68 3.22
CA GLY A 110 -10.85 -3.61 1.94
C GLY A 110 -10.01 -2.99 0.82
N ALA A 111 -8.71 -3.29 0.79
CA ALA A 111 -7.84 -2.89 -0.30
C ALA A 111 -8.23 -3.64 -1.59
N VAL A 112 -8.17 -2.95 -2.73
CA VAL A 112 -8.47 -3.54 -4.04
C VAL A 112 -7.38 -4.52 -4.46
N LYS A 113 -6.14 -4.28 -4.02
CA LYS A 113 -4.97 -5.10 -4.33
C LYS A 113 -3.91 -4.95 -3.24
N TYR A 114 -3.15 -6.02 -3.04
CA TYR A 114 -1.87 -6.01 -2.34
C TYR A 114 -0.74 -6.23 -3.35
N LEU A 115 0.32 -5.43 -3.25
CA LEU A 115 1.51 -5.53 -4.09
C LEU A 115 2.77 -5.37 -3.24
N GLU A 116 3.89 -5.92 -3.71
CA GLU A 116 5.20 -5.74 -3.07
C GLU A 116 6.18 -5.11 -4.06
N CYS A 117 7.02 -4.20 -3.57
CA CYS A 117 8.02 -3.53 -4.37
C CYS A 117 9.32 -3.29 -3.61
N SER A 118 10.38 -3.07 -4.38
CA SER A 118 11.68 -2.62 -3.91
C SER A 118 12.06 -1.38 -4.70
N ALA A 119 12.24 -0.26 -4.01
CA ALA A 119 12.73 0.96 -4.64
C ALA A 119 14.18 0.80 -5.11
N LEU A 120 15.00 0.07 -4.35
CA LEU A 120 16.42 -0.15 -4.62
C LEU A 120 16.64 -1.00 -5.89
N THR A 121 15.95 -2.14 -5.98
CA THR A 121 16.08 -3.04 -7.14
C THR A 121 15.10 -2.71 -8.26
N GLN A 122 14.26 -1.69 -8.07
CA GLN A 122 13.15 -1.28 -8.94
C GLN A 122 12.11 -2.39 -9.21
N ARG A 123 12.19 -3.54 -8.53
CA ARG A 123 11.23 -4.64 -8.69
C ARG A 123 9.85 -4.22 -8.19
N GLY A 124 8.82 -4.56 -8.97
CA GLY A 124 7.42 -4.34 -8.62
C GLY A 124 6.93 -2.90 -8.72
N LEU A 125 7.81 -1.90 -8.89
CA LEU A 125 7.41 -0.50 -9.02
C LEU A 125 6.46 -0.28 -10.21
N LYS A 126 6.83 -0.77 -11.41
CA LYS A 126 5.99 -0.66 -12.60
C LYS A 126 4.59 -1.23 -12.37
N THR A 127 4.50 -2.41 -11.75
CA THR A 127 3.22 -3.06 -11.43
C THR A 127 2.39 -2.22 -10.45
N VAL A 128 3.01 -1.61 -9.44
CA VAL A 128 2.33 -0.72 -8.50
C VAL A 128 1.74 0.50 -9.23
N PHE A 129 2.50 1.12 -10.13
CA PHE A 129 2.00 2.25 -10.93
C PHE A 129 0.89 1.84 -11.89
N ASP A 130 1.07 0.75 -12.63
CA ASP A 130 0.08 0.24 -13.60
C ASP A 130 -1.24 -0.12 -12.91
N GLU A 131 -1.18 -0.77 -11.74
CA GLU A 131 -2.38 -1.16 -10.99
C GLU A 131 -3.05 0.05 -10.32
N ALA A 132 -2.30 1.08 -9.90
CA ALA A 132 -2.88 2.34 -9.43
C ALA A 132 -3.64 3.06 -10.55
N ILE A 133 -3.06 3.13 -11.75
CA ILE A 133 -3.72 3.68 -12.94
C ILE A 133 -4.97 2.85 -13.28
N ARG A 134 -4.86 1.52 -13.27
CA ARG A 134 -5.98 0.62 -13.56
C ARG A 134 -7.12 0.76 -12.55
N ALA A 135 -6.82 0.91 -11.26
CA ALA A 135 -7.83 1.08 -10.22
C ALA A 135 -8.68 2.35 -10.42
N VAL A 136 -8.08 3.38 -11.02
CA VAL A 136 -8.74 4.63 -11.42
C VAL A 136 -9.52 4.45 -12.74
N LEU A 137 -8.86 3.97 -13.80
CA LEU A 137 -9.48 3.91 -15.14
C LEU A 137 -10.60 2.86 -15.26
N CYS A 138 -10.54 1.79 -14.46
CA CYS A 138 -11.50 0.70 -14.47
C CYS A 138 -11.88 0.38 -13.02
N PRO A 139 -12.81 1.15 -12.40
CA PRO A 139 -13.34 0.81 -11.09
C PRO A 139 -13.99 -0.57 -11.19
N GLN A 140 -13.29 -1.59 -10.68
CA GLN A 140 -13.80 -2.95 -10.67
C GLN A 140 -15.09 -2.94 -9.83
N PRO A 141 -16.24 -3.41 -10.34
CA PRO A 141 -17.38 -3.65 -9.49
C PRO A 141 -16.94 -4.63 -8.40
N ALA A 142 -17.15 -4.26 -7.13
CA ALA A 142 -16.77 -5.04 -5.96
C ALA A 142 -16.99 -6.54 -6.23
N ASN A 143 -15.91 -7.32 -6.13
CA ASN A 143 -15.82 -8.75 -6.45
C ASN A 143 -17.18 -9.48 -6.39
N LYS A 144 -17.81 -9.75 -7.54
CA LYS A 144 -18.70 -10.91 -7.62
C LYS A 144 -17.81 -12.15 -7.50
N PRO A 145 -18.15 -13.12 -6.63
CA PRO A 145 -17.38 -14.35 -6.51
C PRO A 145 -17.30 -15.01 -7.89
N SER A 146 -16.09 -15.41 -8.27
CA SER A 146 -15.79 -16.15 -9.48
C SER A 146 -16.80 -17.28 -9.67
N ARG A 147 -17.74 -17.13 -10.62
CA ARG A 147 -18.57 -18.24 -11.10
C ARG A 147 -17.63 -19.26 -11.74
N ARG A 148 -17.34 -20.35 -11.03
CA ARG A 148 -16.79 -21.56 -11.65
C ARG A 148 -17.81 -21.99 -12.71
N LYS A 149 -17.44 -21.92 -13.99
CA LYS A 149 -18.13 -22.64 -15.05
C LYS A 149 -17.92 -24.13 -14.77
N CYS A 150 -18.94 -24.80 -14.24
CA CYS A 150 -19.03 -26.25 -14.38
C CYS A 150 -19.80 -26.51 -15.68
N ASN A 151 -19.14 -27.22 -16.60
CA ASN A 151 -19.68 -27.60 -17.89
C ASN A 151 -20.89 -28.52 -17.72
N ILE A 152 -21.89 -28.32 -18.58
CA ILE A 152 -23.00 -29.24 -18.78
C ILE A 152 -22.44 -30.50 -19.44
N LEU A 153 -22.75 -31.66 -18.86
CA LEU A 153 -22.80 -32.96 -19.51
C LEU A 153 -24.11 -33.62 -19.11
#